data_AF-A0A3B3ZM12-F1
#
_entry.id   AF-A0A3B3ZM12-F1
#
_cell.length_a   1.000
_cell.length_b   1.000
_cell.length_c   1.000
_cell.angle_alpha   90.00
_cell.angle_beta   90.00
_cell.angle_gamma   90.00
#
_symmetry.space_group_name_H-M   'P 1'
#
loop_
_entity.id
_entity.type
_entity.pdbx_description
1 polymer ?
#
loop_
_entity_poly.entity_id
_entity_poly.type
_entity_poly.pdbx_seq_one_letter_code
_entity_poly.pdbx_strand_id
1 'polypeptide(L)' 'MRGKHQHLQKDFFLYTTSKAKCKSYINLREVTERFRLPPGEYVLIPTTFEPHQEGEFILRVFSEKDSLSE' A
#
# COMPACT_ATOMS: atom_id res chain seq x y z
N MET A 1 12.75 -6.80 17.12
CA MET A 1 13.65 -7.55 16.22
C MET A 1 13.69 -6.80 14.90
N ARG A 2 14.81 -6.17 14.55
CA ARG A 2 15.01 -5.49 13.26
C ARG A 2 15.10 -6.56 12.15
N GLY A 3 13.95 -6.97 11.62
CA GLY A 3 13.86 -7.89 10.50
C GLY A 3 14.04 -7.11 9.21
N LYS A 4 15.01 -7.52 8.38
CA LYS A 4 15.30 -6.95 7.06
C LYS A 4 14.00 -6.65 6.29
N HIS A 5 13.84 -5.45 5.74
CA HIS A 5 12.75 -5.08 4.82
C HIS A 5 12.83 -5.93 3.55
N GLN A 6 12.38 -7.19 3.65
CA GLN A 6 12.48 -8.17 2.60
C GLN A 6 11.24 -8.10 1.72
N HIS A 7 11.46 -8.11 0.40
CA HIS A 7 10.38 -8.15 -0.56
C HIS A 7 9.47 -9.36 -0.30
N LEU A 8 8.20 -9.08 -0.04
CA LEU A 8 7.19 -10.10 0.23
C LEU A 8 6.99 -10.97 -1.01
N GLN A 9 7.06 -12.29 -0.83
CA GLN A 9 6.91 -13.24 -1.93
C GLN A 9 5.44 -13.49 -2.25
N LYS A 10 5.17 -14.09 -3.42
CA LYS A 10 3.82 -14.41 -3.92
C LYS A 10 2.93 -15.08 -2.86
N ASP A 11 3.46 -16.07 -2.15
CA ASP A 11 2.70 -16.85 -1.17
C ASP A 11 2.14 -15.97 -0.04
N PHE A 12 2.84 -14.91 0.35
CA PHE A 12 2.32 -13.96 1.34
C PHE A 12 0.98 -13.39 0.90
N PHE A 13 0.85 -12.98 -0.36
CA PHE A 13 -0.37 -12.35 -0.89
C PHE A 13 -1.48 -13.35 -1.22
N LEU A 14 -1.16 -14.63 -1.43
CA LEU A 14 -2.16 -15.69 -1.60
C LEU A 14 -2.89 -16.01 -0.29
N TYR A 15 -2.18 -15.92 0.83
CA TYR A 15 -2.70 -16.35 2.15
C TYR A 15 -2.97 -15.20 3.13
N THR A 16 -2.60 -13.95 2.78
CA THR A 16 -2.82 -12.78 3.63
C THR A 16 -3.77 -11.79 2.94
N THR A 17 -4.91 -11.53 3.58
CA THR A 17 -5.87 -10.53 3.08
C THR A 17 -5.38 -9.09 3.29
N SER A 18 -5.68 -8.22 2.34
CA SER A 18 -5.42 -6.78 2.45
C SER A 18 -6.17 -6.19 3.66
N LYS A 19 -5.48 -5.41 4.50
CA LYS A 19 -6.12 -4.69 5.61
C LYS A 19 -6.90 -3.45 5.15
N ALA A 20 -6.45 -2.83 4.08
CA ALA A 20 -7.11 -1.72 3.38
C ALA A 20 -6.78 -1.77 1.89
N LYS A 21 -7.66 -1.22 1.05
CA LYS A 21 -7.47 -1.07 -0.39
C LYS A 21 -8.37 0.02 -0.94
N CYS A 22 -8.04 0.54 -2.12
CA CYS A 22 -8.94 1.42 -2.87
C CYS A 22 -10.24 0.67 -3.23
N LYS A 23 -11.37 1.38 -3.26
CA LYS A 23 -12.68 0.76 -3.57
C LYS A 23 -12.74 0.26 -5.00
N SER A 24 -12.07 0.93 -5.93
CA SER A 24 -12.05 0.58 -7.35
C SER A 24 -10.77 1.09 -8.00
N TYR A 25 -10.37 0.43 -9.09
CA TYR A 25 -9.41 1.02 -10.02
C TYR A 25 -10.16 2.00 -10.90
N ILE A 26 -9.63 3.22 -11.01
CA ILE A 26 -10.27 4.30 -11.77
C ILE A 26 -9.18 4.95 -12.63
N ASN A 27 -9.49 5.23 -13.89
CA ASN A 27 -8.60 5.95 -14.79
C ASN A 27 -8.65 7.47 -14.54
N LEU A 28 -8.20 7.86 -13.35
CA LEU A 28 -7.98 9.25 -12.96
C LEU A 28 -6.50 9.48 -12.74
N ARG A 29 -6.06 10.74 -12.86
CA ARG A 29 -4.66 11.14 -12.61
C ARG A 29 -4.20 10.80 -11.19
N GLU A 30 -5.11 10.81 -10.22
CA GLU A 30 -4.85 10.51 -8.81
C GLU A 30 -6.01 9.73 -8.21
N VAL A 31 -5.70 8.74 -7.39
CA VAL A 31 -6.65 8.04 -6.52
C VAL A 31 -6.23 8.28 -5.08
N THR A 32 -7.13 8.86 -4.30
CA THR A 32 -6.90 9.21 -2.89
C THR A 32 -7.96 8.57 -2.02
N GLU A 33 -7.52 7.92 -0.95
CA GLU A 33 -8.38 7.27 0.04
C GLU A 33 -7.93 7.66 1.45
N ARG A 34 -8.88 7.68 2.39
CA ARG A 34 -8.61 7.92 3.80
C ARG A 34 -8.90 6.65 4.58
N PHE A 35 -7.90 6.18 5.30
CA PHE A 35 -7.99 4.97 6.11
C PHE A 35 -7.81 5.29 7.59
N ARG A 36 -8.44 4.47 8.43
CA ARG A 36 -8.14 4.39 9.86
C ARG A 36 -7.72 2.96 10.16
N LEU A 37 -6.46 2.78 10.51
CA LEU A 37 -5.88 1.49 10.82
C LEU A 37 -5.40 1.47 12.27
N PRO A 38 -5.42 0.30 12.94
CA PRO A 38 -4.71 0.13 14.20
C PRO A 38 -3.21 0.47 14.04
N PRO A 39 -2.50 0.86 15.11
CA PRO A 39 -1.05 1.00 15.05
C PRO A 39 -0.36 -0.30 14.61
N GLY A 40 0.60 -0.19 13.69
CA GLY A 40 1.34 -1.34 13.15
C GLY A 40 2.13 -0.98 11.89
N GLU A 41 2.86 -1.97 11.37
CA GLU A 41 3.59 -1.85 10.11
C GLU A 41 2.72 -2.34 8.95
N TYR A 42 2.67 -1.55 7.88
CA TYR A 42 1.88 -1.83 6.69
C TYR A 42 2.72 -1.65 5.44
N VAL A 43 2.40 -2.42 4.40
CA VAL A 43 3.00 -2.29 3.07
C VAL A 43 1.95 -1.76 2.10
N LEU A 44 2.28 -0.66 1.41
CA LEU A 44 1.48 -0.09 0.32
C LEU A 44 1.94 -0.70 -1.01
N ILE A 45 0.99 -1.21 -1.81
CA ILE A 45 1.27 -1.80 -3.12
C ILE A 45 0.54 -0.96 -4.18
N PRO A 46 1.22 0.01 -4.82
CA PRO A 46 0.65 0.76 -5.94
C PRO A 46 0.71 -0.09 -7.22
N THR A 47 -0.43 -0.23 -7.91
CA THR A 47 -0.58 -1.08 -9.10
C THR A 47 -1.51 -0.43 -10.12
N THR A 48 -1.36 -0.83 -11.38
CA THR A 48 -2.38 -0.67 -12.41
C THR A 48 -3.42 -1.79 -12.32
N PHE A 49 -4.55 -1.64 -13.02
CA PHE A 49 -5.58 -2.68 -13.05
C PHE A 49 -5.09 -3.94 -13.78
N GLU A 50 -4.61 -3.75 -15.01
CA GLU A 50 -4.01 -4.82 -15.80
C GLU A 50 -2.50 -4.91 -15.58
N PRO A 51 -1.91 -6.12 -15.69
CA PRO A 51 -0.47 -6.29 -15.65
C PRO A 51 0.20 -5.68 -16.89
N HIS A 52 1.52 -5.51 -16.82
CA HIS A 52 2.36 -5.03 -17.93
C HIS A 52 2.01 -3.63 -18.45
N GLN A 53 1.38 -2.80 -17.62
CA GLN A 53 1.17 -1.38 -17.90
C GLN A 53 2.30 -0.58 -17.27
N GLU A 54 3.09 0.10 -18.09
CA GLU A 54 4.17 0.96 -17.64
C GLU A 54 3.66 2.37 -17.35
N GLY A 55 4.25 3.02 -16.36
CA GLY A 55 3.92 4.39 -16.00
C GLY A 55 4.71 4.88 -14.79
N GLU A 56 4.95 6.19 -14.76
CA GLU A 56 5.52 6.85 -13.59
C GLU A 56 4.41 7.19 -12.60
N PHE A 57 4.72 7.12 -11.31
CA PHE A 57 3.76 7.46 -10.26
C PHE A 57 4.44 8.15 -9.08
N ILE A 58 3.62 8.86 -8.30
CA ILE A 58 4.05 9.47 -7.03
C ILE A 58 3.09 8.95 -5.95
N LEU A 59 3.66 8.42 -4.87
CA LEU A 59 2.91 8.02 -3.69
C LEU A 59 3.12 9.08 -2.59
N ARG A 60 2.02 9.60 -2.05
CA ARG A 60 2.03 10.54 -0.92
C ARG A 60 1.25 9.96 0.24
N VAL A 61 1.83 10.02 1.43
CA VAL A 61 1.20 9.54 2.67
C VAL A 61 1.09 10.72 3.62
N PHE A 62 -0.14 10.96 4.10
CA PHE A 62 -0.43 11.97 5.11
C PHE A 62 -1.03 11.27 6.32
N SER A 63 -0.43 11.45 7.49
CA SER A 63 -0.95 10.95 8.76
C SER A 63 -1.39 12.13 9.64
N GLU A 64 -2.45 11.94 10.43
CA GLU A 64 -2.91 12.95 11.39
C GLU A 64 -1.89 13.15 12.53
N LYS A 65 -1.16 12.09 12.87
CA LYS A 65 -0.13 12.07 13.91
C LYS A 65 1.19 11.67 13.27
N ASP A 66 2.28 12.21 13.79
CA ASP A 66 3.62 11.78 13.38
C ASP A 66 3.81 10.28 13.67
N SER A 67 4.55 9.61 12.79
CA SER A 67 4.91 8.21 12.98
C SER A 67 5.82 8.09 14.21
N LEU A 68 5.36 7.41 15.25
CA LEU A 68 6.14 7.08 16.46
C LEU A 68 7.09 5.88 16.26
N SER A 69 7.21 5.36 15.03
CA SER A 69 8.09 4.23 14.73
C SER A 69 9.55 4.69 14.69
N GLU A 70 10.33 4.36 15.72
CA GLU A 70 11.81 4.38 15.75
C GLU A 70 12.42 3.14 15.06
#